data_AF-A0A914XXS8-F1
#
_entry.id   AF-A0A914XXS8-F1
#
_cell.length_a   1.000
_cell.length_b   1.000
_cell.length_c   1.000
_cell.angle_alpha   90.00
_cell.angle_beta   90.00
_cell.angle_gamma   90.00
#
_symmetry.space_group_name_H-M   'P 1'
#
loop_
_entity.id
_entity.type
_entity.pdbx_description
1 polymer ?
#
loop_
_entity_poly.entity_id
_entity_poly.type
_entity_poly.pdbx_seq_one_letter_code
_entity_poly.pdbx_strand_id
1 'polypeptide(L)'
;MLFLDHNEPAFDYTPKEAKPLELSENEIKMNLTQHMINFFTLYVSQDSVGTIANSHLANSDLYGINSKHCLSIALKHNQAVDFVKSGVLPPELTKKWEGDDLPPEKVPKFYEKNHVPTYKSSRLLGNLHSRATEVREFIRVEEISSVDEIIKIDESVLMPGDAIYQDIAQSAYHDYRTLIRSICETYGINNEGQLFSGCFTASKKQINGKDDDQMANVQRIVEEQVATIYAKFRSNFFDEFGGIIKNTELDERKHNGVRETFRRFWTISFIWMAYF
;
A
#
# COMPACT_ATOMS: atom_id res chain seq x y z
N MET A 1 -12.01 -13.64 -5.16
CA MET A 1 -11.12 -14.73 -4.72
C MET A 1 -9.92 -14.74 -5.65
N LEU A 2 -8.74 -14.36 -5.18
CA LEU A 2 -7.48 -14.58 -5.89
C LEU A 2 -7.04 -16.01 -5.56
N PHE A 3 -7.59 -16.99 -6.27
CA PHE A 3 -7.03 -18.33 -6.23
C PHE A 3 -5.93 -18.41 -7.27
N LEU A 4 -4.79 -18.96 -6.87
CA LEU A 4 -3.72 -19.32 -7.80
C LEU A 4 -4.20 -20.58 -8.54
N ASP A 5 -4.28 -20.51 -9.86
CA ASP A 5 -4.76 -21.61 -10.70
C ASP A 5 -3.82 -22.83 -10.65
N HIS A 6 -2.54 -22.60 -10.37
CA HIS A 6 -1.53 -23.63 -10.20
C HIS A 6 -0.44 -23.20 -9.22
N ASN A 7 0.30 -24.18 -8.69
CA ASN A 7 1.49 -23.94 -7.90
C ASN A 7 2.72 -23.97 -8.82
N GLU A 8 3.64 -23.03 -8.65
CA GLU A 8 4.92 -23.02 -9.39
C GLU A 8 5.84 -24.13 -8.84
N PRO A 9 6.78 -24.66 -9.66
CA PRO A 9 7.72 -25.66 -9.20
C PRO A 9 8.60 -25.10 -8.07
N ALA A 10 8.98 -25.98 -7.13
CA ALA A 10 9.88 -25.60 -6.06
C ALA A 10 11.20 -25.07 -6.63
N PHE A 11 11.69 -23.98 -6.04
CA PHE A 11 12.99 -23.44 -6.38
C PHE A 11 14.07 -24.47 -6.04
N ASP A 12 14.98 -24.73 -6.98
CA ASP A 12 16.07 -25.68 -6.78
C ASP A 12 17.05 -25.16 -5.72
N TYR A 13 16.90 -25.68 -4.51
CA TYR A 13 17.75 -25.39 -3.36
C TYR A 13 18.58 -26.63 -3.06
N THR A 14 19.78 -26.70 -3.64
CA THR A 14 20.83 -27.60 -3.19
C THR A 14 21.68 -26.86 -2.15
N PRO A 15 21.61 -27.23 -0.85
CA PRO A 15 22.50 -26.67 0.16
C PRO A 15 23.94 -26.94 -0.26
N LYS A 16 24.78 -25.91 -0.24
CA LYS A 16 26.22 -26.13 -0.37
C LYS A 16 26.68 -26.84 0.89
N GLU A 17 27.30 -28.01 0.75
CA GLU A 17 27.88 -28.73 1.87
C GLU A 17 28.86 -27.80 2.61
N ALA A 18 28.66 -27.67 3.92
CA ALA A 18 29.60 -26.98 4.77
C ALA A 18 30.92 -27.76 4.70
N LYS A 19 31.98 -27.14 4.17
CA LYS A 19 33.32 -27.73 4.26
C LYS A 19 33.72 -27.67 5.73
N PRO A 20 33.82 -28.81 6.45
CA PRO A 20 34.32 -28.79 7.80
C PRO A 20 35.72 -28.16 7.75
N LEU A 21 36.02 -27.24 8.66
CA LEU A 21 37.41 -26.84 8.84
C LEU A 21 38.17 -28.10 9.27
N GLU A 22 39.07 -28.59 8.41
CA GLU A 22 40.02 -29.65 8.74
C GLU A 22 41.06 -29.09 9.72
N LEU A 23 40.64 -28.83 10.95
CA LEU A 23 41.51 -28.41 12.04
C LEU A 23 41.76 -29.61 12.94
N SER A 24 43.01 -29.77 13.37
CA SER A 24 43.32 -30.76 14.40
C SER A 24 42.64 -30.38 15.73
N GLU A 25 42.21 -31.36 16.53
CA GLU A 25 41.55 -31.10 17.83
C GLU A 25 42.37 -30.17 18.75
N ASN A 26 43.69 -30.20 18.61
CA ASN A 26 44.62 -29.37 19.37
C ASN A 26 44.62 -27.89 18.90
N GLU A 27 44.51 -27.64 17.60
CA GLU A 27 44.40 -26.27 17.06
C GLU A 27 43.08 -25.61 17.44
N ILE A 28 41.99 -26.39 17.43
CA ILE A 28 40.66 -25.90 17.84
C ILE A 28 40.72 -25.45 19.31
N LYS A 29 41.30 -26.24 20.21
CA LYS A 29 41.37 -25.89 21.64
C LYS A 29 42.28 -24.70 21.93
N MET A 30 43.41 -24.54 21.22
CA MET A 30 44.31 -23.41 21.46
C MET A 30 43.81 -22.09 20.84
N ASN A 31 43.12 -22.13 19.70
CA ASN A 31 42.78 -20.94 18.91
C ASN A 31 41.27 -20.70 18.75
N LEU A 32 40.40 -21.37 19.52
CA LEU A 32 38.94 -21.24 19.43
C LEU A 32 38.47 -19.78 19.44
N THR A 33 38.99 -18.99 20.38
CA THR A 33 38.65 -17.57 20.53
C THR A 33 38.99 -16.78 19.27
N GLN A 34 40.13 -17.06 18.64
CA GLN A 34 40.55 -16.40 17.42
C GLN A 34 39.66 -16.78 16.23
N HIS A 35 39.28 -18.06 16.11
CA HIS A 35 38.35 -18.51 15.09
C HIS A 35 36.96 -17.88 15.25
N MET A 36 36.47 -17.75 16.49
CA MET A 36 35.21 -17.06 16.78
C MET A 36 35.28 -15.57 16.39
N ILE A 37 36.34 -14.86 16.79
CA ILE A 37 36.53 -13.45 16.43
C ILE A 37 36.59 -13.28 14.91
N ASN A 38 37.34 -14.14 14.21
CA ASN A 38 37.44 -14.09 12.75
C ASN A 38 36.07 -14.35 12.09
N PHE A 39 35.30 -15.32 12.59
CA PHE A 39 33.96 -15.61 12.07
C PHE A 39 33.00 -14.42 12.27
N PHE A 40 32.98 -13.81 13.46
CA PHE A 40 32.16 -12.62 13.70
C PHE A 40 32.60 -11.43 12.85
N THR A 41 33.91 -11.25 12.67
CA THR A 41 34.45 -10.17 11.82
C THR A 41 34.02 -10.37 10.37
N LEU A 42 34.05 -11.60 9.85
CA LEU A 42 33.56 -11.96 8.51
C LEU A 42 32.04 -11.78 8.39
N TYR A 43 31.27 -12.16 9.42
CA TYR A 43 29.82 -11.98 9.43
C TYR A 43 29.43 -10.50 9.32
N VAL A 44 30.04 -9.64 10.13
CA VAL A 44 29.75 -8.21 10.17
C VAL A 44 30.22 -7.50 8.89
N SER A 45 31.38 -7.86 8.36
CA SER A 45 31.92 -7.22 7.15
C SER A 45 31.12 -7.55 5.89
N GLN A 46 30.44 -8.70 5.87
CA GLN A 46 29.77 -9.24 4.69
C GLN A 46 28.24 -9.13 4.74
N ASP A 47 27.69 -8.42 5.73
CA ASP A 47 26.25 -8.18 5.88
C ASP A 47 25.67 -7.48 4.65
N SER A 48 25.24 -8.32 3.70
CA SER A 48 24.83 -7.95 2.36
C SER A 48 23.44 -8.47 2.04
N VAL A 49 22.76 -9.14 2.99
CA VAL A 49 21.44 -9.75 2.80
C VAL A 49 20.43 -8.73 2.30
N GLY A 50 20.37 -7.55 2.95
CA GLY A 50 19.50 -6.46 2.54
C GLY A 50 19.86 -5.88 1.16
N THR A 51 21.15 -5.75 0.85
CA THR A 51 21.62 -5.26 -0.46
C THR A 51 21.30 -6.24 -1.59
N ILE A 52 21.45 -7.55 -1.33
CA ILE A 52 21.10 -8.62 -2.28
C ILE A 52 19.58 -8.66 -2.49
N ALA A 53 18.78 -8.57 -1.42
CA ALA A 53 17.32 -8.53 -1.51
C ALA A 53 16.83 -7.32 -2.33
N ASN A 54 17.39 -6.13 -2.07
CA ASN A 54 17.10 -4.93 -2.85
C ASN A 54 17.54 -5.08 -4.31
N SER A 55 18.66 -5.75 -4.58
CA SER A 55 19.08 -5.98 -5.96
C SER A 55 18.13 -6.96 -6.66
N HIS A 56 17.68 -8.02 -5.97
CA HIS A 56 16.72 -8.98 -6.49
C HIS A 56 15.38 -8.31 -6.83
N LEU A 57 14.87 -7.46 -5.94
CA LEU A 57 13.62 -6.72 -6.13
C LEU A 57 13.68 -5.83 -7.39
N ALA A 58 14.75 -5.05 -7.56
CA ALA A 58 14.89 -4.18 -8.73
C ALA A 58 15.06 -4.97 -10.05
N ASN A 59 15.82 -6.06 -10.04
CA ASN A 59 16.06 -6.89 -11.23
C ASN A 59 14.81 -7.71 -11.61
N SER A 60 14.05 -8.18 -10.63
CA SER A 60 12.84 -8.98 -10.87
C SER A 60 11.72 -8.14 -11.49
N ASP A 61 11.66 -6.86 -11.17
CA ASP A 61 10.74 -5.92 -11.79
C ASP A 61 11.08 -5.70 -13.27
N LEU A 62 12.37 -5.50 -13.58
CA LEU A 62 12.85 -5.20 -14.94
C LEU A 62 12.89 -6.42 -15.85
N TYR A 63 13.62 -7.47 -15.44
CA TYR A 63 13.89 -8.66 -16.25
C TYR A 63 12.88 -9.79 -16.02
N GLY A 64 12.10 -9.72 -14.94
CA GLY A 64 11.21 -10.79 -14.50
C GLY A 64 11.89 -11.76 -13.52
N ILE A 65 11.06 -12.41 -12.69
CA ILE A 65 11.52 -13.30 -11.62
C ILE A 65 12.25 -14.56 -12.14
N ASN A 66 11.87 -15.03 -13.33
CA ASN A 66 12.44 -16.21 -14.00
C ASN A 66 13.69 -15.89 -14.83
N SER A 67 14.18 -14.65 -14.80
CA SER A 67 15.40 -14.28 -15.51
C SER A 67 16.63 -14.94 -14.89
N LYS A 68 17.64 -15.25 -15.72
CA LYS A 68 18.91 -15.84 -15.25
C LYS A 68 19.59 -14.96 -14.20
N HIS A 69 19.50 -13.63 -14.35
CA HIS A 69 20.05 -12.67 -13.40
C HIS A 69 19.33 -12.76 -12.04
N CYS A 70 17.99 -12.80 -12.03
CA CYS A 70 17.24 -12.97 -10.77
C CYS A 70 17.54 -14.29 -10.08
N LEU A 71 17.56 -15.41 -10.82
CA LEU A 71 17.90 -16.72 -10.28
C LEU A 71 19.30 -16.72 -9.65
N SER A 72 20.28 -16.09 -10.29
CA SER A 72 21.64 -15.95 -9.75
C SER A 72 21.66 -15.15 -8.44
N ILE A 73 20.93 -14.04 -8.38
CA ILE A 73 20.83 -13.20 -7.17
C ILE A 73 20.09 -13.95 -6.05
N ALA A 74 19.03 -14.70 -6.37
CA ALA A 74 18.29 -15.52 -5.42
C ALA A 74 19.18 -16.61 -4.79
N LEU A 75 20.01 -17.29 -5.58
CA LEU A 75 21.00 -18.26 -5.08
C LEU A 75 22.00 -17.61 -4.12
N LYS A 76 22.46 -16.39 -4.43
CA LYS A 76 23.35 -15.61 -3.53
C LYS A 76 22.63 -15.20 -2.25
N HIS A 77 21.35 -14.82 -2.34
CA HIS A 77 20.54 -14.44 -1.18
C HIS A 77 20.38 -15.60 -0.21
N ASN A 78 20.05 -16.79 -0.72
CA ASN A 78 19.93 -18.00 0.10
C ASN A 78 21.27 -18.35 0.78
N GLN A 79 22.39 -18.26 0.05
CA GLN A 79 23.72 -18.48 0.63
C GLN A 79 24.06 -17.47 1.73
N ALA A 80 23.68 -16.20 1.56
CA ALA A 80 23.91 -15.17 2.57
C ALA A 80 23.11 -15.43 3.86
N VAL A 81 21.88 -15.92 3.73
CA VAL A 81 21.03 -16.29 4.89
C VAL A 81 21.57 -17.52 5.61
N ASP A 82 22.01 -18.54 4.87
CA ASP A 82 22.56 -19.76 5.45
C ASP A 82 24.05 -19.66 5.83
N PHE A 83 24.69 -18.51 5.65
CA PHE A 83 26.09 -18.31 6.02
C PHE A 83 26.34 -18.62 7.50
N VAL A 84 25.42 -18.24 8.39
CA VAL A 84 25.53 -18.51 9.83
C VAL A 84 25.54 -20.00 10.16
N LYS A 85 25.02 -20.87 9.27
CA LYS A 85 24.98 -22.33 9.45
C LYS A 85 26.09 -23.04 8.67
N SER A 86 26.32 -22.60 7.44
CA SER A 86 27.23 -23.27 6.49
C SER A 86 28.67 -22.77 6.59
N GLY A 87 28.89 -21.56 7.10
CA GLY A 87 30.19 -20.88 7.07
C GLY A 87 30.68 -20.52 5.67
N VAL A 88 29.87 -20.75 4.62
CA VAL A 88 30.24 -20.50 3.23
C VAL A 88 29.79 -19.11 2.81
N LEU A 89 30.75 -18.29 2.41
CA LEU A 89 30.49 -16.92 1.99
C LEU A 89 29.80 -16.87 0.62
N PRO A 90 28.75 -16.04 0.45
CA PRO A 90 28.17 -15.81 -0.85
C PRO A 90 29.17 -15.04 -1.74
N PRO A 91 29.24 -15.36 -3.04
CA PRO A 91 29.99 -14.54 -3.99
C PRO A 91 29.45 -13.12 -4.00
N GLU A 92 30.34 -12.13 -4.10
CA GLU A 92 29.94 -10.73 -4.18
C GLU A 92 28.97 -10.47 -5.35
N LEU A 93 28.13 -9.45 -5.19
CA LEU A 93 27.30 -8.97 -6.29
C LEU A 93 28.19 -8.38 -7.38
N THR A 94 27.90 -8.74 -8.62
CA THR A 94 28.60 -8.19 -9.79
C THR A 94 28.28 -6.70 -9.90
N LYS A 95 29.27 -5.85 -9.61
CA LYS A 95 29.15 -4.39 -9.73
C LYS A 95 29.76 -3.85 -11.02
N LYS A 96 30.68 -4.61 -11.62
CA LYS A 96 31.34 -4.30 -12.88
C LYS A 96 30.90 -5.34 -13.91
N TRP A 97 30.38 -4.87 -15.02
CA TRP A 97 29.81 -5.71 -16.07
C TRP A 97 30.77 -5.76 -17.25
N GLU A 98 30.96 -6.95 -17.83
CA GLU A 98 31.75 -7.17 -19.03
C GLU A 98 30.78 -7.72 -20.10
N GLY A 99 30.56 -6.99 -21.20
CA GLY A 99 29.67 -7.40 -22.31
C GLY A 99 28.30 -6.68 -22.37
N ASP A 100 27.30 -7.35 -22.97
CA ASP A 100 25.94 -6.82 -23.22
C ASP A 100 25.03 -6.75 -21.98
N ASP A 101 25.48 -7.28 -20.84
CA ASP A 101 24.73 -7.29 -19.58
C ASP A 101 24.89 -5.95 -18.83
N LEU A 102 24.44 -4.84 -19.43
CA LEU A 102 24.51 -3.54 -18.77
C LEU A 102 23.58 -3.48 -17.54
N PRO A 103 24.02 -2.81 -16.45
CA PRO A 103 23.16 -2.63 -15.29
C PRO A 103 21.96 -1.75 -15.66
N PRO A 104 20.83 -1.92 -14.97
CA PRO A 104 19.73 -0.95 -15.05
C PRO A 104 20.27 0.43 -14.65
N GLU A 105 20.38 1.35 -15.61
CA GLU A 105 20.76 2.75 -15.33
C GLU A 105 19.71 3.44 -14.44
N LYS A 106 18.48 2.92 -14.46
CA LYS A 106 17.32 3.45 -13.74
C LYS A 106 16.86 2.50 -12.65
N VAL A 107 16.48 3.06 -11.51
CA VAL A 107 15.87 2.31 -10.41
C VAL A 107 14.33 2.38 -10.46
N PRO A 108 13.60 1.40 -9.94
CA PRO A 108 12.14 1.47 -9.94
C PRO A 108 11.65 2.66 -9.10
N LYS A 109 10.59 3.35 -9.56
CA LYS A 109 10.03 4.53 -8.87
C LYS A 109 9.61 4.24 -7.42
N PHE A 110 9.18 3.02 -7.13
CA PHE A 110 8.77 2.61 -5.77
C PHE A 110 9.93 2.53 -4.76
N TYR A 111 11.20 2.71 -5.18
CA TYR A 111 12.33 2.86 -4.27
C TYR A 111 12.40 4.24 -3.61
N GLU A 112 11.65 5.23 -4.10
CA GLU A 112 11.58 6.59 -3.54
C GLU A 112 12.96 7.26 -3.34
N LYS A 113 13.92 6.97 -4.23
CA LYS A 113 15.24 7.60 -4.24
C LYS A 113 15.24 8.86 -5.10
N ASN A 114 15.29 10.03 -4.47
CA ASN A 114 15.20 11.32 -5.16
C ASN A 114 16.41 11.68 -6.05
N HIS A 115 17.58 11.08 -5.82
CA HIS A 115 18.84 11.44 -6.48
C HIS A 115 19.25 10.51 -7.63
N VAL A 116 18.39 9.57 -8.02
CA VAL A 116 18.70 8.53 -9.02
C VAL A 116 17.62 8.57 -10.10
N PRO A 117 17.96 8.44 -11.40
CA PRO A 117 16.95 8.34 -12.44
C PRO A 117 16.04 7.13 -12.19
N THR A 118 14.73 7.36 -12.26
CA THR A 118 13.72 6.34 -11.96
C THR A 118 12.91 5.94 -13.19
N TYR A 119 12.34 4.74 -13.18
CA TYR A 119 11.36 4.29 -14.17
C TYR A 119 10.04 3.88 -13.50
N LYS A 120 8.92 4.06 -14.22
CA LYS A 120 7.60 3.58 -13.77
C LYS A 120 7.47 2.11 -14.13
N SER A 121 7.42 1.25 -13.12
CA SER A 121 7.17 -0.18 -13.30
C SER A 121 5.74 -0.42 -13.79
N SER A 122 5.57 -1.28 -14.80
CA SER A 122 4.27 -1.77 -15.28
C SER A 122 3.77 -3.01 -14.53
N ARG A 123 4.57 -3.56 -13.61
CA ARG A 123 4.24 -4.75 -12.82
C ARG A 123 3.29 -4.43 -11.67
N LEU A 124 2.80 -5.47 -11.00
CA LEU A 124 1.86 -5.36 -9.89
C LEU A 124 2.34 -4.38 -8.80
N LEU A 125 3.60 -4.52 -8.37
CA LEU A 125 4.17 -3.67 -7.32
C LEU A 125 4.24 -2.20 -7.74
N GLY A 126 4.64 -1.93 -8.99
CA GLY A 126 4.65 -0.58 -9.56
C GLY A 126 3.27 0.06 -9.64
N ASN A 127 2.27 -0.71 -10.08
CA ASN A 127 0.88 -0.26 -10.16
C ASN A 127 0.30 0.00 -8.77
N LEU A 128 0.59 -0.87 -7.80
CA LEU A 128 0.15 -0.70 -6.42
C LEU A 128 0.78 0.56 -5.79
N HIS A 129 2.09 0.73 -5.94
CA HIS A 129 2.80 1.94 -5.46
C HIS A 129 2.25 3.21 -6.10
N SER A 130 2.00 3.19 -7.42
CA SER A 130 1.44 4.34 -8.13
C SER A 130 0.05 4.72 -7.58
N ARG A 131 -0.85 3.75 -7.43
CA ARG A 131 -2.20 3.99 -6.87
C ARG A 131 -2.16 4.47 -5.43
N ALA A 132 -1.30 3.87 -4.61
CA ALA A 132 -1.13 4.31 -3.22
C ALA A 132 -0.59 5.74 -3.14
N THR A 133 0.34 6.09 -4.03
CA THR A 133 0.88 7.46 -4.13
C THR A 133 -0.18 8.45 -4.59
N GLU A 134 -1.00 8.09 -5.59
CA GLU A 134 -2.12 8.93 -6.06
C GLU A 134 -3.12 9.23 -4.94
N VAL A 135 -3.51 8.22 -4.15
CA VAL A 135 -4.38 8.41 -2.97
C VAL A 135 -3.73 9.33 -1.94
N ARG A 136 -2.43 9.15 -1.66
CA ARG A 136 -1.68 9.98 -0.72
C ARG A 136 -1.61 11.45 -1.17
N GLU A 137 -1.33 11.69 -2.45
CA GLU A 137 -1.27 13.06 -2.98
C GLU A 137 -2.67 13.71 -3.00
N PHE A 138 -3.73 12.95 -3.31
CA PHE A 138 -5.11 13.45 -3.22
C PHE A 138 -5.45 13.95 -1.80
N ILE A 139 -5.17 13.12 -0.78
CA ILE A 139 -5.39 13.49 0.63
C ILE A 139 -4.60 14.75 1.00
N ARG A 140 -3.35 14.85 0.52
CA ARG A 140 -2.48 16.01 0.77
C ARG A 140 -3.00 17.29 0.09
N VAL A 141 -3.53 17.19 -1.13
CA VAL A 141 -4.10 18.35 -1.84
C VAL A 141 -5.32 18.89 -1.10
N GLU A 142 -6.21 18.02 -0.59
CA GLU A 142 -7.34 18.49 0.22
C GLU A 142 -6.93 19.29 1.45
N GLU A 143 -5.87 18.86 2.16
CA GLU A 143 -5.35 19.61 3.31
C GLU A 143 -4.94 21.04 2.93
N ILE A 144 -4.43 21.24 1.70
CA ILE A 144 -3.94 22.53 1.21
C ILE A 144 -5.09 23.39 0.64
N SER A 145 -6.02 22.79 -0.11
CA SER A 145 -7.14 23.50 -0.76
C SER A 145 -8.20 24.00 0.23
N SER A 146 -8.26 23.43 1.43
CA SER A 146 -9.19 23.85 2.49
C SER A 146 -8.99 25.28 3.00
N VAL A 147 -7.94 25.99 2.56
CA VAL A 147 -7.51 27.24 3.18
C VAL A 147 -8.09 28.50 2.53
N ASP A 148 -8.38 28.58 1.22
CA ASP A 148 -8.71 29.90 0.60
C ASP A 148 -9.48 29.90 -0.74
N GLU A 149 -10.07 28.79 -1.19
CA GLU A 149 -10.83 28.83 -2.46
C GLU A 149 -12.24 29.44 -2.29
N ILE A 150 -12.48 30.59 -2.95
CA ILE A 150 -13.80 31.20 -3.07
C ILE A 150 -14.64 30.30 -3.99
N ILE A 151 -15.46 29.44 -3.40
CA ILE A 151 -16.37 28.56 -4.13
C ILE A 151 -17.39 29.42 -4.88
N LYS A 152 -17.35 29.38 -6.22
CA LYS A 152 -18.35 30.01 -7.07
C LYS A 152 -19.49 29.02 -7.32
N ILE A 153 -20.70 29.40 -6.91
CA ILE A 153 -21.90 28.58 -7.15
C ILE A 153 -22.17 28.51 -8.65
N ASP A 154 -22.40 27.30 -9.15
CA ASP A 154 -22.86 27.09 -10.53
C ASP A 154 -24.35 27.44 -10.63
N GLU A 155 -24.63 28.55 -11.32
CA GLU A 155 -25.98 29.06 -11.52
C GLU A 155 -26.89 28.07 -12.29
N SER A 156 -26.32 27.11 -13.03
CA SER A 156 -27.10 26.10 -13.76
C SER A 156 -27.70 25.02 -12.86
N VAL A 157 -27.21 24.89 -11.62
CA VAL A 157 -27.71 23.93 -10.62
C VAL A 157 -28.86 24.52 -9.80
N LEU A 158 -29.05 25.85 -9.84
CA LEU A 158 -30.11 26.52 -9.09
C LEU A 158 -31.49 26.21 -9.68
N MET A 159 -32.32 25.57 -8.87
CA MET A 159 -33.69 25.26 -9.22
C MET A 159 -34.62 26.39 -8.73
N PRO A 160 -35.58 26.84 -9.56
CA PRO A 160 -36.54 27.85 -9.12
C PRO A 160 -37.39 27.32 -7.95
N GLY A 161 -37.35 28.02 -6.81
CA GLY A 161 -38.05 27.64 -5.58
C GLY A 161 -37.19 26.93 -4.52
N ASP A 162 -35.88 26.87 -4.73
CA ASP A 162 -34.88 26.33 -3.81
C ASP A 162 -34.84 27.02 -2.42
N ALA A 163 -35.13 28.32 -2.35
CA ALA A 163 -35.09 29.12 -1.13
C ALA A 163 -35.88 28.52 0.05
N ILE A 164 -36.94 27.75 -0.23
CA ILE A 164 -37.79 27.11 0.78
C ILE A 164 -37.03 25.97 1.49
N TYR A 165 -36.09 25.33 0.78
CA TYR A 165 -35.33 24.18 1.26
C TYR A 165 -33.94 24.57 1.79
N GLN A 166 -33.49 25.81 1.58
CA GLN A 166 -32.16 26.26 2.00
C GLN A 166 -31.96 26.13 3.51
N ASP A 167 -32.91 26.61 4.32
CA ASP A 167 -32.81 26.55 5.79
C ASP A 167 -32.79 25.10 6.30
N ILE A 168 -33.63 24.24 5.71
CA ILE A 168 -33.73 22.82 6.06
C ILE A 168 -32.41 22.11 5.69
N ALA A 169 -31.89 22.37 4.49
CA ALA A 169 -30.64 21.80 4.02
C ALA A 169 -29.45 22.26 4.85
N GLN A 170 -29.40 23.54 5.24
CA GLN A 170 -28.34 24.08 6.08
C GLN A 170 -28.36 23.47 7.48
N SER A 171 -29.53 23.31 8.08
CA SER A 171 -29.67 22.62 9.38
C SER A 171 -29.20 21.16 9.28
N ALA A 172 -29.65 20.42 8.26
CA ALA A 172 -29.27 19.02 8.07
C ALA A 172 -27.76 18.87 7.82
N TYR A 173 -27.16 19.78 7.05
CA TYR A 173 -25.72 19.81 6.82
C TYR A 173 -24.93 20.09 8.11
N HIS A 174 -25.39 21.04 8.93
CA HIS A 174 -24.75 21.35 10.21
C HIS A 174 -24.76 20.15 11.15
N ASP A 175 -25.87 19.42 11.23
CA ASP A 175 -26.00 18.21 12.04
C ASP A 175 -25.05 17.11 11.55
N TYR A 176 -25.02 16.86 10.23
CA TYR A 176 -24.09 15.91 9.61
C TYR A 176 -22.63 16.28 9.91
N ARG A 177 -22.25 17.53 9.65
CA ARG A 177 -20.89 18.04 9.86
C ARG A 177 -20.45 17.89 11.31
N THR A 178 -21.34 18.15 12.26
CA THR A 178 -21.06 18.03 13.69
C THR A 178 -20.77 16.58 14.07
N LEU A 179 -21.55 15.62 13.55
CA LEU A 179 -21.34 14.19 13.81
C LEU A 179 -20.04 13.67 13.20
N ILE A 180 -19.75 14.02 11.95
CA ILE A 180 -18.50 13.66 11.27
C ILE A 180 -17.29 14.23 12.02
N ARG A 181 -17.36 15.52 12.40
CA ARG A 181 -16.29 16.16 13.17
C ARG A 181 -16.08 15.52 14.53
N SER A 182 -17.16 15.10 15.20
CA SER A 182 -17.06 14.38 16.48
C SER A 182 -16.32 13.05 16.35
N ILE A 183 -16.56 12.30 15.27
CA ILE A 183 -15.79 11.07 14.96
C ILE A 183 -14.33 11.40 14.71
N CYS A 184 -14.05 12.40 13.86
CA CYS A 184 -12.69 12.84 13.59
C CYS A 184 -11.93 13.20 14.88
N GLU A 185 -12.53 13.98 15.78
CA GLU A 185 -11.93 14.37 17.06
C GLU A 185 -11.72 13.17 18.01
N THR A 186 -12.66 12.22 18.03
CA THR A 186 -12.58 11.02 18.90
C THR A 186 -11.41 10.11 18.50
N TYR A 187 -11.23 9.88 17.20
CA TYR A 187 -10.19 9.00 16.66
C TYR A 187 -8.90 9.74 16.26
N GLY A 188 -8.86 11.06 16.41
CA GLY A 188 -7.70 11.89 16.08
C GLY A 188 -7.42 11.97 14.57
N ILE A 189 -8.46 11.90 13.74
CA ILE A 189 -8.38 12.04 12.29
C ILE A 189 -8.45 13.54 11.94
N ASN A 190 -7.55 14.02 11.10
CA ASN A 190 -7.43 15.45 10.83
C ASN A 190 -8.43 15.97 9.79
N ASN A 191 -8.79 15.15 8.79
CA ASN A 191 -9.60 15.56 7.65
C ASN A 191 -10.69 14.53 7.31
N GLU A 192 -11.84 14.99 6.81
CA GLU A 192 -12.94 14.18 6.30
C GLU A 192 -12.48 13.28 5.14
N GLY A 193 -11.59 13.76 4.26
CA GLY A 193 -11.01 12.92 3.20
C GLY A 193 -10.26 11.70 3.72
N GLN A 194 -9.57 11.81 4.87
CA GLN A 194 -8.92 10.66 5.52
C GLN A 194 -9.94 9.70 6.13
N LEU A 195 -11.03 10.25 6.68
CA LEU A 195 -12.13 9.48 7.25
C LEU A 195 -12.80 8.60 6.18
N PHE A 196 -13.10 9.15 5.01
CA PHE A 196 -13.76 8.43 3.91
C PHE A 196 -12.81 7.49 3.14
N SER A 197 -11.54 7.87 3.01
CA SER A 197 -10.53 7.03 2.36
C SER A 197 -10.15 5.81 3.23
N GLY A 198 -10.36 5.88 4.54
CA GLY A 198 -9.84 4.90 5.50
C GLY A 198 -8.31 4.90 5.61
N CYS A 199 -7.65 5.83 4.90
CA CYS A 199 -6.20 6.02 4.91
C CYS A 199 -5.85 7.07 5.97
N PHE A 200 -5.72 6.60 7.21
CA PHE A 200 -5.37 7.47 8.32
C PHE A 200 -3.87 7.76 8.30
N THR A 201 -3.51 9.04 8.20
CA THR A 201 -2.14 9.47 8.49
C THR A 201 -1.94 9.30 9.99
N ALA A 202 -0.92 8.54 10.41
CA ALA A 202 -0.68 8.20 11.81
C ALA A 202 -0.85 9.44 12.71
N SER A 203 -1.90 9.45 13.53
CA SER A 203 -2.17 10.53 14.47
C SER A 203 -1.30 10.34 15.71
N LYS A 204 -0.99 11.46 16.41
CA LYS A 204 0.01 11.62 17.47
C LYS A 204 -0.09 10.66 18.68
N LYS A 205 -1.04 9.73 18.74
CA LYS A 205 -1.19 8.74 19.81
C LYS A 205 -0.53 7.38 19.52
N GLN A 206 -0.05 7.14 18.31
CA GLN A 206 0.68 5.91 17.95
C GLN A 206 2.17 5.97 18.27
N ILE A 207 2.52 6.04 19.55
CA ILE A 207 3.87 5.76 20.02
C ILE A 207 3.77 4.65 21.04
N ASN A 208 3.42 3.42 20.63
CA ASN A 208 3.68 2.19 21.39
C ASN A 208 3.47 0.91 20.56
N GLY A 209 4.26 0.71 19.50
CA GLY A 209 4.85 -0.56 19.05
C GLY A 209 4.06 -1.89 18.92
N LYS A 210 2.73 -1.95 19.10
CA LYS A 210 1.90 -3.18 19.03
C LYS A 210 0.49 -2.92 18.46
N ASP A 211 0.36 -1.98 17.53
CA ASP A 211 -0.94 -1.37 17.18
C ASP A 211 -1.55 -1.78 15.82
N ASP A 212 -0.93 -2.64 15.01
CA ASP A 212 -1.45 -2.92 13.65
C ASP A 212 -2.86 -3.54 13.68
N ASP A 213 -3.10 -4.51 14.56
CA ASP A 213 -4.43 -5.11 14.75
C ASP A 213 -5.42 -4.12 15.38
N GLN A 214 -4.94 -3.20 16.23
CA GLN A 214 -5.79 -2.17 16.83
C GLN A 214 -6.22 -1.14 15.80
N MET A 215 -5.34 -0.77 14.88
CA MET A 215 -5.66 0.15 13.79
C MET A 215 -6.67 -0.44 12.82
N ALA A 216 -6.52 -1.72 12.45
CA ALA A 216 -7.51 -2.39 11.62
C ALA A 216 -8.89 -2.45 12.30
N ASN A 217 -8.93 -2.70 13.61
CA ASN A 217 -10.17 -2.68 14.38
C ASN A 217 -10.79 -1.28 14.48
N VAL A 218 -9.98 -0.26 14.74
CA VAL A 218 -10.41 1.15 14.77
C VAL A 218 -10.96 1.56 13.41
N GLN A 219 -10.27 1.21 12.32
CA GLN A 219 -10.74 1.46 10.96
C GLN A 219 -12.12 0.85 10.73
N ARG A 220 -12.31 -0.43 11.08
CA ARG A 220 -13.59 -1.11 10.90
C ARG A 220 -14.71 -0.44 11.70
N ILE A 221 -14.44 -0.01 12.93
CA ILE A 221 -15.43 0.67 13.77
C ILE A 221 -15.79 2.04 13.17
N VAL A 222 -14.80 2.80 12.70
CA VAL A 222 -15.01 4.10 12.06
C VAL A 222 -15.84 3.94 10.78
N GLU A 223 -15.51 2.98 9.93
CA GLU A 223 -16.28 2.68 8.71
C GLU A 223 -17.75 2.35 9.02
N GLU A 224 -18.01 1.54 10.05
CA GLU A 224 -19.36 1.17 10.49
C GLU A 224 -20.15 2.37 11.03
N GLN A 225 -19.50 3.27 11.78
CA GLN A 225 -20.11 4.50 12.27
C GLN A 225 -20.44 5.49 11.14
N VAL A 226 -19.48 5.72 10.23
CA VAL A 226 -19.69 6.59 9.07
C VAL A 226 -20.81 6.04 8.19
N ALA A 227 -20.84 4.73 7.94
CA ALA A 227 -21.91 4.07 7.19
C ALA A 227 -23.28 4.25 7.86
N THR A 228 -23.34 4.16 9.19
CA THR A 228 -24.59 4.35 9.95
C THR A 228 -25.09 5.78 9.87
N ILE A 229 -24.19 6.76 10.03
CA ILE A 229 -24.51 8.19 9.87
C ILE A 229 -25.04 8.43 8.46
N TYR A 230 -24.31 7.96 7.45
CA TYR A 230 -24.67 8.14 6.06
C TYR A 230 -26.04 7.51 5.75
N ALA A 231 -26.30 6.29 6.22
CA ALA A 231 -27.60 5.64 6.05
C ALA A 231 -28.75 6.42 6.69
N LYS A 232 -28.54 6.98 7.88
CA LYS A 232 -29.54 7.80 8.58
C LYS A 232 -29.88 9.08 7.82
N PHE A 233 -28.88 9.86 7.43
CA PHE A 233 -29.11 11.10 6.67
C PHE A 233 -29.73 10.82 5.30
N ARG A 234 -29.31 9.73 4.66
CA ARG A 234 -29.87 9.30 3.37
C ARG A 234 -31.34 8.88 3.49
N SER A 235 -31.72 8.14 4.53
CA SER A 235 -33.13 7.80 4.77
C SER A 235 -33.95 9.07 4.98
N ASN A 236 -33.51 9.94 5.91
CA ASN A 236 -34.22 11.19 6.22
C ASN A 236 -34.43 12.07 4.98
N PHE A 237 -33.43 12.15 4.09
CA PHE A 237 -33.54 12.89 2.84
C PHE A 237 -34.58 12.27 1.90
N PHE A 238 -34.52 10.96 1.67
CA PHE A 238 -35.41 10.30 0.71
C PHE A 238 -36.82 10.00 1.24
N ASP A 239 -37.05 10.10 2.55
CA ASP A 239 -38.37 9.87 3.16
C ASP A 239 -39.43 10.83 2.59
N GLU A 240 -39.07 12.09 2.34
CA GLU A 240 -39.96 13.09 1.72
C GLU A 240 -40.27 12.76 0.25
N PHE A 241 -39.38 12.04 -0.44
CA PHE A 241 -39.49 11.70 -1.86
C PHE A 241 -40.02 10.29 -2.13
N GLY A 242 -40.66 9.65 -1.14
CA GLY A 242 -41.27 8.32 -1.33
C GLY A 242 -40.33 7.14 -1.09
N GLY A 243 -39.20 7.38 -0.39
CA GLY A 243 -38.29 6.37 0.14
C GLY A 243 -37.10 6.05 -0.75
N ILE A 244 -36.05 5.51 -0.14
CA ILE A 244 -34.75 5.26 -0.79
C ILE A 244 -34.85 4.29 -1.98
N ILE A 245 -35.69 3.26 -1.89
CA ILE A 245 -35.77 2.18 -2.88
C ILE A 245 -36.30 2.72 -4.22
N LYS A 246 -37.42 3.47 -4.19
CA LYS A 246 -38.04 4.03 -5.39
C LYS A 246 -37.15 5.03 -6.13
N ASN A 247 -36.33 5.77 -5.38
CA ASN A 247 -35.46 6.81 -5.95
C ASN A 247 -34.05 6.30 -6.32
N THR A 248 -33.69 5.07 -5.93
CA THR A 248 -32.38 4.46 -6.22
C THR A 248 -32.49 3.26 -7.17
N GLU A 249 -33.70 2.81 -7.51
CA GLU A 249 -33.91 1.80 -8.54
C GLU A 249 -33.46 2.31 -9.91
N LEU A 250 -32.58 1.56 -10.56
CA LEU A 250 -32.13 1.84 -11.92
C LEU A 250 -33.29 1.59 -12.88
N ASP A 251 -33.73 2.63 -13.58
CA ASP A 251 -34.80 2.57 -14.58
C ASP A 251 -34.41 1.58 -15.70
N GLU A 252 -35.03 0.39 -15.71
CA GLU A 252 -34.67 -0.74 -16.59
C GLU A 252 -34.81 -0.41 -18.09
N ARG A 253 -35.51 0.67 -18.44
CA ARG A 253 -35.75 1.09 -19.83
C ARG A 253 -34.50 1.57 -20.59
N LYS A 254 -33.36 1.79 -19.92
CA LYS A 254 -32.15 2.36 -20.54
C LYS A 254 -30.96 1.40 -20.69
N HIS A 255 -31.06 0.10 -20.39
CA HIS A 255 -29.85 -0.74 -20.36
C HIS A 255 -29.98 -2.19 -20.82
N ASN A 256 -30.24 -2.40 -22.12
CA ASN A 256 -29.92 -3.66 -22.81
C ASN A 256 -28.42 -3.78 -23.20
N GLY A 257 -27.50 -3.23 -22.40
CA GLY A 257 -26.10 -3.07 -22.82
C GLY A 257 -24.99 -3.52 -21.86
N VAL A 258 -25.20 -3.57 -20.54
CA VAL A 258 -24.10 -3.86 -19.59
C VAL A 258 -24.57 -4.81 -18.50
N ARG A 259 -24.61 -6.10 -18.84
CA ARG A 259 -24.62 -7.18 -17.87
C ARG A 259 -23.18 -7.54 -17.54
N GLU A 260 -22.68 -7.01 -16.42
CA GLU A 260 -21.72 -7.65 -15.49
C GLU A 260 -21.09 -6.61 -14.57
N THR A 261 -21.76 -6.25 -13.48
CA THR A 261 -21.09 -5.56 -12.35
C THR A 261 -21.74 -5.96 -11.03
N PHE A 262 -21.41 -7.17 -10.55
CA PHE A 262 -21.73 -7.65 -9.20
C PHE A 262 -20.75 -7.07 -8.14
N ARG A 263 -20.44 -5.77 -8.26
CA ARG A 263 -19.62 -4.98 -7.30
C ARG A 263 -20.37 -3.73 -6.80
N ARG A 264 -21.70 -3.85 -6.73
CA ARG A 264 -22.68 -2.76 -6.60
C ARG A 264 -22.76 -2.05 -5.25
N PHE A 265 -21.98 -2.41 -4.24
CA PHE A 265 -21.99 -1.67 -2.97
C PHE A 265 -20.98 -0.51 -2.93
N TRP A 266 -19.84 -0.63 -3.63
CA TRP A 266 -18.79 0.41 -3.61
C TRP A 266 -18.88 1.41 -4.77
N THR A 267 -19.43 1.00 -5.91
CA THR A 267 -19.53 1.89 -7.09
C THR A 267 -20.62 2.95 -6.97
N ILE A 268 -21.65 2.73 -6.13
CA ILE A 268 -22.71 3.73 -5.90
C ILE A 268 -22.20 4.90 -5.04
N SER A 269 -21.22 4.66 -4.16
CA SER A 269 -20.50 5.74 -3.46
C SER A 269 -19.62 6.56 -4.40
N PHE A 270 -18.96 5.91 -5.36
CA PHE A 270 -18.00 6.57 -6.25
C PHE A 270 -18.64 7.46 -7.33
N ILE A 271 -19.86 7.14 -7.78
CA ILE A 271 -20.56 7.94 -8.80
C ILE A 271 -21.12 9.25 -8.22
N TRP A 272 -21.36 9.32 -6.90
CA TRP A 272 -21.88 10.54 -6.24
C TRP A 272 -20.76 11.51 -5.84
N MET A 273 -19.52 11.04 -5.64
CA MET A 273 -18.32 11.90 -5.46
C MET A 273 -17.95 12.72 -6.72
N ALA A 274 -18.56 12.42 -7.87
CA ALA A 274 -18.33 13.17 -9.11
C ALA A 274 -19.36 14.30 -9.34
N TYR A 275 -20.32 14.47 -8.43
CA TYR A 275 -21.43 15.42 -8.57
C TYR A 275 -21.59 16.38 -7.36
N PHE A 276 -20.64 16.37 -6.43
CA PHE A 276 -20.40 17.37 -5.39
C PHE A 276 -18.90 17.69 -5.37
#